data_AF-A0A1G6ZE75-F1
#
_entry.id   AF-A0A1G6ZE75-F1
#
_cell.length_a   1.000
_cell.length_b   1.000
_cell.length_c   1.000
_cell.angle_alpha   90.00
_cell.angle_beta   90.00
_cell.angle_gamma   90.00
#
_symmetry.space_group_name_H-M   'P 1'
#
loop_
_entity.id
_entity.type
_entity.pdbx_description
1 polymer ?
#
loop_
_entity_poly.entity_id
_entity_poly.type
_entity_poly.pdbx_seq_one_letter_code
_entity_poly.pdbx_strand_id
1 'polypeptide(L)'
;MDKPYTLNDGGGLYLHISKAGTKAWRIDYTTPITRKRVTVTLGQYPEITLATARQMRTDIKYHLANGDDPRDIKRDEERKQLLESKNTFAMVAEEYMSRKTHIAPLYYQK
;
A
#
# COMPACT_ATOMS: atom_id res chain seq x y z
N MET A 1 -1.48 -34.05 -2.65
CA MET A 1 -1.66 -32.58 -2.72
C MET A 1 -0.33 -31.95 -3.07
N ASP A 2 -0.29 -31.16 -4.13
CA ASP A 2 0.94 -30.58 -4.64
C ASP A 2 1.51 -29.50 -3.71
N LYS A 3 2.84 -29.40 -3.67
CA LYS A 3 3.53 -28.37 -2.91
C LYS A 3 3.35 -27.01 -3.61
N PRO A 4 3.26 -25.90 -2.86
CA PRO A 4 3.29 -24.58 -3.48
C PRO A 4 4.58 -24.44 -4.32
N TYR A 5 4.45 -23.84 -5.49
CA TYR A 5 5.55 -23.68 -6.43
C TYR A 5 5.50 -22.30 -7.10
N THR A 6 6.58 -21.95 -7.77
CA THR A 6 6.73 -20.64 -8.42
C THR A 6 7.08 -20.81 -9.89
N LEU A 7 6.58 -19.89 -10.72
CA LEU A 7 6.93 -19.78 -12.13
C LEU A 7 7.64 -18.44 -12.34
N ASN A 8 8.93 -18.49 -12.66
CA ASN A 8 9.76 -17.29 -12.77
C ASN A 8 9.54 -16.60 -14.13
N ASP A 9 9.27 -15.28 -14.11
CA ASP A 9 9.26 -14.42 -15.30
C ASP A 9 10.60 -13.71 -15.50
N GLY A 10 11.29 -13.40 -14.41
CA GLY A 10 12.62 -12.79 -14.42
C GLY A 10 12.66 -11.37 -13.86
N GLY A 11 13.89 -10.92 -13.55
CA GLY A 11 14.11 -9.62 -12.90
C GLY A 11 13.45 -9.50 -11.53
N GLY A 12 13.35 -10.62 -10.80
CA GLY A 12 12.69 -10.72 -9.49
C GLY A 12 11.20 -11.05 -9.56
N LEU A 13 10.55 -10.96 -10.72
CA LEU A 13 9.12 -11.24 -10.89
C LEU A 13 8.85 -12.74 -11.09
N TYR A 14 7.85 -13.26 -10.39
CA TYR A 14 7.37 -14.64 -10.50
C TYR A 14 5.88 -14.76 -10.16
N LEU A 15 5.24 -15.81 -10.67
CA LEU A 15 3.91 -16.22 -10.27
C LEU A 15 4.02 -17.26 -9.15
N HIS A 16 3.50 -16.95 -7.97
CA HIS A 16 3.43 -17.90 -6.86
C HIS A 16 2.09 -18.63 -6.87
N ILE A 17 2.14 -19.96 -6.87
CA ILE A 17 0.97 -20.83 -6.91
C ILE A 17 0.88 -21.55 -5.57
N SER A 18 -0.19 -21.27 -4.81
CA SER A 18 -0.42 -21.90 -3.52
C SER A 18 -0.87 -23.35 -3.68
N LYS A 19 -0.84 -24.09 -2.58
CA LYS A 19 -1.40 -25.44 -2.50
C LYS A 19 -2.89 -25.50 -2.85
N ALA A 20 -3.63 -24.41 -2.63
CA ALA A 20 -5.05 -24.29 -2.97
C ALA A 20 -5.28 -23.88 -4.44
N GLY A 21 -4.22 -23.66 -5.22
CA GLY A 21 -4.29 -23.25 -6.62
C GLY A 21 -4.43 -21.74 -6.83
N THR A 22 -4.50 -20.93 -5.76
CA THR A 22 -4.48 -19.47 -5.88
C THR A 22 -3.15 -18.99 -6.45
N LYS A 23 -3.20 -18.01 -7.35
CA LYS A 23 -2.05 -17.56 -8.13
C LYS A 23 -1.85 -16.06 -7.91
N ALA A 24 -0.68 -15.68 -7.42
CA ALA A 24 -0.36 -14.28 -7.16
C ALA A 24 0.97 -13.89 -7.79
N TRP A 25 1.00 -12.73 -8.45
CA TRP A 25 2.23 -12.12 -8.92
C TRP A 25 3.00 -11.56 -7.73
N ARG A 26 4.27 -11.95 -7.63
CA ARG A 26 5.20 -11.47 -6.61
C ARG A 26 6.49 -11.02 -7.24
N ILE A 27 7.11 -10.02 -6.62
CA ILE A 27 8.41 -9.52 -7.00
C ILE A 27 9.33 -9.50 -5.79
N ASP A 28 10.54 -10.04 -5.97
CA ASP A 28 11.61 -9.91 -5.01
C ASP A 28 12.60 -8.83 -5.48
N TYR A 29 12.95 -7.92 -4.58
CA TYR A 29 13.99 -6.93 -4.82
C TYR A 29 14.76 -6.61 -3.54
N THR A 30 15.86 -5.86 -3.68
CA THR A 30 16.67 -5.39 -2.55
C THR A 30 16.36 -3.93 -2.30
N THR A 31 16.02 -3.59 -1.05
CA THR A 31 15.70 -2.22 -0.67
C THR A 31 16.92 -1.30 -0.84
N PRO A 32 16.74 -0.05 -1.28
CA PRO A 32 17.87 0.86 -1.55
C PRO A 32 18.60 1.26 -0.26
N ILE A 33 17.86 1.46 0.84
CA ILE A 33 18.38 1.94 2.13
C ILE A 33 18.93 0.77 2.97
N THR A 34 18.07 -0.20 3.32
CA THR A 34 18.45 -1.26 4.26
C THR A 34 19.19 -2.43 3.61
N ARG A 35 19.28 -2.45 2.27
CA ARG A 35 19.90 -3.53 1.48
C ARG A 35 19.36 -4.93 1.78
N LYS A 36 18.15 -5.00 2.33
CA LYS A 36 17.48 -6.26 2.65
C LYS A 36 16.65 -6.71 1.45
N ARG A 37 16.67 -8.02 1.17
CA ARG A 37 15.76 -8.62 0.21
C ARG A 37 14.35 -8.62 0.78
N VAL A 38 13.39 -8.15 0.00
CA VAL A 38 11.97 -8.13 0.33
C VAL A 38 11.16 -8.72 -0.80
N THR A 39 10.01 -9.30 -0.45
CA THR A 39 9.01 -9.80 -1.40
C THR A 39 7.77 -8.92 -1.33
N VAL A 40 7.30 -8.47 -2.49
CA VAL A 40 6.05 -7.69 -2.61
C VAL A 40 5.07 -8.45 -3.48
N THR A 41 3.81 -8.51 -3.06
CA THR A 41 2.72 -9.06 -3.86
C THR A 41 2.10 -7.94 -4.70
N LEU A 42 2.08 -8.12 -6.02
CA LEU A 42 1.57 -7.14 -6.97
C LEU A 42 0.06 -7.29 -7.19
N GLY A 43 -0.44 -8.52 -7.14
CA GLY A 43 -1.87 -8.83 -7.27
C GLY A 43 -2.12 -10.29 -7.61
N GLN A 44 -3.39 -10.66 -7.71
CA GLN A 44 -3.83 -12.01 -8.07
C GLN A 44 -3.91 -12.16 -9.59
N TYR A 45 -3.72 -13.39 -10.07
CA TYR A 45 -4.07 -13.79 -11.42
C TYR A 45 -5.48 -14.43 -11.38
N PRO A 46 -6.37 -14.13 -12.34
CA PRO A 46 -6.09 -13.44 -13.61
C PRO A 46 -6.32 -11.92 -13.61
N GLU A 47 -6.73 -11.30 -12.48
CA GLU A 47 -7.04 -9.86 -12.46
C GLU A 47 -5.86 -9.00 -12.90
N ILE A 48 -4.64 -9.38 -12.48
CA ILE A 48 -3.40 -8.83 -13.00
C ILE A 48 -2.84 -9.77 -14.07
N THR A 49 -2.80 -9.26 -15.30
CA THR A 49 -2.19 -9.97 -16.43
C THR A 49 -0.67 -10.00 -16.33
N LEU A 50 -0.02 -10.91 -17.05
CA LEU A 50 1.45 -10.94 -17.12
C LEU A 50 2.03 -9.62 -17.66
N ALA A 51 1.37 -9.00 -18.65
CA ALA A 51 1.82 -7.73 -19.21
C ALA A 51 1.79 -6.61 -18.15
N THR A 52 0.69 -6.51 -17.40
CA THR A 52 0.54 -5.56 -16.30
C THR A 52 1.58 -5.83 -15.20
N ALA A 53 1.81 -7.08 -14.82
CA ALA A 53 2.82 -7.43 -13.82
C ALA A 53 4.25 -7.05 -14.26
N ARG A 54 4.57 -7.19 -15.56
CA ARG A 54 5.86 -6.74 -16.13
C ARG A 54 6.00 -5.23 -16.13
N GLN A 55 4.93 -4.49 -16.37
CA GLN A 55 4.93 -3.03 -16.25
C GLN A 55 5.20 -2.59 -14.81
N MET A 56 4.46 -3.15 -13.83
CA MET A 56 4.68 -2.89 -12.40
C MET A 56 6.11 -3.20 -11.97
N ARG A 57 6.73 -4.27 -12.49
CA ARG A 57 8.15 -4.58 -12.26
C ARG A 57 9.06 -3.46 -12.76
N THR A 58 8.80 -2.95 -13.96
CA THR A 58 9.59 -1.85 -14.54
C THR A 58 9.48 -0.60 -13.67
N ASP A 59 8.28 -0.25 -13.23
CA ASP A 59 8.03 0.91 -12.35
C ASP A 59 8.77 0.75 -11.02
N ILE A 60 8.71 -0.43 -10.40
CA ILE A 60 9.46 -0.75 -9.18
C ILE A 60 10.97 -0.57 -9.41
N LYS A 61 11.52 -1.10 -10.51
CA LYS A 61 12.94 -0.94 -10.82
C LYS A 61 13.34 0.51 -11.04
N TYR A 62 12.47 1.31 -11.65
CA TYR A 62 12.68 2.74 -11.82
C TYR A 62 12.81 3.45 -10.47
N HIS A 63 11.88 3.21 -9.54
CA HIS A 63 11.96 3.79 -8.18
C HIS A 63 13.20 3.33 -7.43
N LEU A 64 13.53 2.05 -7.49
CA LEU A 64 14.73 1.52 -6.83
C LEU A 64 16.02 2.14 -7.38
N ALA A 65 16.08 2.42 -8.68
CA ALA A 65 17.23 3.09 -9.30
C ALA A 65 17.39 4.54 -8.82
N ASN A 66 16.28 5.21 -8.48
CA ASN A 66 16.27 6.55 -7.90
C ASN A 66 16.52 6.56 -6.38
N GLY A 67 16.62 5.39 -5.75
CA GLY A 67 16.83 5.25 -4.31
C GLY A 67 15.54 5.22 -3.48
N ASP A 68 14.38 5.18 -4.13
CA ASP A 68 13.07 5.13 -3.47
C ASP A 68 12.61 3.68 -3.25
N ASP A 69 12.06 3.39 -2.07
CA ASP A 69 11.40 2.11 -1.80
C ASP A 69 9.91 2.21 -2.20
N PRO A 70 9.44 1.41 -3.18
CA PRO A 70 8.03 1.43 -3.61
C PRO A 70 7.02 1.15 -2.50
N ARG A 71 7.43 0.45 -1.42
CA ARG A 71 6.55 0.21 -0.27
C ARG A 71 6.30 1.48 0.54
N ASP A 72 7.31 2.34 0.65
CA ASP A 72 7.17 3.61 1.36
C ASP A 72 6.29 4.57 0.56
N ILE A 73 6.45 4.61 -0.78
CA ILE A 73 5.55 5.39 -1.68
C ILE A 73 4.09 4.98 -1.46
N LYS A 74 3.80 3.67 -1.53
CA LYS A 74 2.43 3.16 -1.33
C LYS A 74 1.88 3.49 0.06
N ARG A 75 2.70 3.32 1.10
CA ARG A 75 2.30 3.62 2.48
C ARG A 75 2.02 5.12 2.68
N ASP A 76 2.82 5.97 2.06
CA ASP A 76 2.69 7.41 2.19
C ASP A 76 1.45 7.93 1.43
N GLU A 77 1.11 7.33 0.28
CA GLU A 77 -0.16 7.55 -0.42
C GLU A 77 -1.37 7.13 0.44
N GLU A 78 -1.34 5.93 1.01
CA GLU A 78 -2.41 5.44 1.90
C GLU A 78 -2.57 6.36 3.13
N ARG A 79 -1.45 6.83 3.72
CA ARG A 79 -1.47 7.79 4.83
C ARG A 79 -2.08 9.12 4.40
N LYS A 80 -1.71 9.62 3.22
CA LYS A 80 -2.24 10.88 2.69
C LYS A 80 -3.75 10.80 2.48
N GLN A 81 -4.25 9.73 1.87
CA GLN A 81 -5.69 9.49 1.69
C GLN A 81 -6.44 9.41 3.04
N LEU A 82 -5.83 8.77 4.05
CA LEU A 82 -6.40 8.73 5.39
C LEU A 82 -6.44 10.12 6.05
N LEU A 83 -5.42 10.95 5.89
CA LEU A 83 -5.40 12.30 6.43
C LEU A 83 -6.41 13.20 5.72
N GLU A 84 -6.53 13.10 4.39
CA GLU A 84 -7.51 13.85 3.61
C GLU A 84 -8.95 13.50 4.01
N SER A 85 -9.25 12.21 4.23
CA SER A 85 -10.59 11.81 4.70
C SER A 85 -10.88 12.32 6.12
N LYS A 86 -9.86 12.44 6.97
CA LYS A 86 -9.97 13.01 8.32
C LYS A 86 -10.07 14.54 8.35
N ASN A 87 -9.52 15.22 7.36
CA ASN A 87 -9.54 16.69 7.27
C ASN A 87 -10.82 17.23 6.59
N THR A 88 -11.93 16.50 6.66
CA THR A 88 -13.21 16.98 6.12
C THR A 88 -13.87 17.96 7.10
N PHE A 89 -14.55 18.99 6.57
CA PHE A 89 -15.22 20.02 7.38
C PHE A 89 -16.18 19.41 8.41
N ALA A 90 -16.91 18.36 8.03
CA ALA A 90 -17.83 17.66 8.92
C ALA A 90 -17.11 17.07 10.14
N MET A 91 -15.99 16.36 9.93
CA MET A 91 -15.22 15.73 11.00
C MET A 91 -14.57 16.77 11.93
N VAL A 92 -14.02 17.85 11.36
CA VAL A 92 -13.43 18.96 12.13
C VAL A 92 -14.50 19.73 12.92
N ALA A 93 -15.69 19.95 12.34
CA ALA A 93 -16.81 20.59 13.02
C ALA A 93 -17.35 19.73 14.17
N GLU A 94 -17.46 18.41 13.99
CA GLU A 94 -17.87 17.47 15.04
C GLU A 94 -16.85 17.43 16.19
N GLU A 95 -15.56 17.38 15.87
CA GLU A 95 -14.48 17.44 16.85
C GLU A 95 -14.48 18.77 17.62
N TYR A 96 -14.68 19.89 16.92
CA TYR A 96 -14.77 21.22 17.52
C TYR A 96 -15.99 21.36 18.44
N MET A 97 -17.17 20.91 17.99
CA MET A 97 -18.39 20.91 18.80
C MET A 97 -18.23 20.04 20.06
N SER A 98 -17.62 18.86 19.93
CA SER A 98 -17.35 17.96 21.05
C SER A 98 -16.35 18.53 22.07
N ARG A 99 -15.38 19.33 21.61
CA ARG A 99 -14.47 20.07 22.51
C ARG A 99 -15.17 21.26 23.17
N LYS A 100 -16.08 21.94 22.47
CA LYS A 100 -16.82 23.09 23.01
C LYS A 100 -17.93 22.72 24.00
N THR A 101 -18.51 21.53 23.91
CA THR A 101 -19.55 21.07 24.86
C THR A 101 -19.01 20.83 26.28
N HIS A 102 -17.69 20.83 26.49
CA HIS A 102 -17.07 20.78 27.83
C HIS A 102 -16.78 22.16 28.46
N ILE A 103 -17.09 23.27 27.79
CA ILE A 103 -16.96 24.62 28.35
C ILE A 103 -18.35 25.05 28.81
N ALA A 104 -18.57 25.05 30.12
CA ALA A 104 -19.85 25.32 30.78
C ALA A 104 -20.54 26.61 30.25
N PRO A 105 -21.88 26.66 30.21
CA PRO A 105 -22.62 27.83 29.77
C PRO A 105 -22.61 28.89 30.88
N LEU A 106 -21.56 29.70 30.93
CA LEU A 106 -21.66 31.00 31.55
C LEU A 106 -22.00 32.00 30.45
N TYR A 107 -22.86 32.97 30.81
CA TYR A 107 -23.34 34.08 29.98
C TYR A 107 -24.59 33.78 29.15
N TYR A 108 -25.75 33.87 29.80
CA TYR A 108 -26.82 34.80 29.41
C TYR A 108 -27.82 34.94 30.57
N GLN A 109 -27.65 35.98 31.40
CA GLN A 109 -28.72 36.53 32.22
C GLN A 109 -28.78 38.03 31.90
N LYS A 110 -29.91 38.47 31.36
CA LYS A 110 -30.33 39.86 31.35
C LYS A 110 -31.81 39.91 31.71
#